data_AF-A9V0B7-F1
#
_entry.id   AF-A9V0B7-F1
#
_cell.length_a   1.000
_cell.length_b   1.000
_cell.length_c   1.000
_cell.angle_alpha   90.00
_cell.angle_beta   90.00
_cell.angle_gamma   90.00
#
_symmetry.space_group_name_H-M   'P 1'
#
loop_
_entity.id
_entity.type
_entity.pdbx_description
1 polymer ?
#
loop_
_entity_poly.entity_id
_entity_poly.type
_entity_poly.pdbx_seq_one_letter_code
_entity_poly.pdbx_strand_id
1 'polypeptide(L)'
;MAGCPVFKGTSTSYSQLSATLREFENLLPSCDEERNTVDQCRVGKANASYAARLGWMMGLGSASCVDEAKAYDACLTRRNNVSEHILSKCGKSHVTMASKYAQCMHEHGDDEAKCAPILTEFLDCARSAAA
;
A
#
# COMPACT_ATOMS: atom_id res chain seq x y z
N MET A 1 -32.00 -2.96 -9.94
CA MET A 1 -30.64 -2.89 -10.49
C MET A 1 -30.23 -1.42 -10.45
N ALA A 2 -29.51 -1.01 -9.39
CA ALA A 2 -29.05 0.37 -9.25
C ALA A 2 -27.75 0.52 -10.06
N GLY A 3 -27.80 1.29 -11.15
CA GLY A 3 -26.64 1.60 -11.96
C GLY A 3 -25.72 2.57 -11.21
N CYS A 4 -24.47 2.18 -11.01
CA CYS A 4 -23.42 3.08 -10.52
C CYS A 4 -23.27 4.24 -11.51
N PRO A 5 -23.23 5.51 -11.05
CA PRO A 5 -22.94 6.63 -11.92
C PRO A 5 -21.52 6.46 -12.48
N VAL A 6 -21.43 6.37 -13.81
CA VAL A 6 -20.16 6.42 -14.53
C VAL A 6 -19.65 7.85 -14.41
N PHE A 7 -18.69 8.07 -13.49
CA PHE A 7 -17.93 9.31 -13.40
C PHE A 7 -17.15 9.49 -14.71
N LYS A 8 -17.66 10.37 -15.57
CA LYS A 8 -17.04 10.75 -16.85
C LYS A 8 -15.98 11.82 -16.59
N GLY A 9 -15.00 11.51 -15.75
CA GLY A 9 -13.78 12.31 -15.60
C GLY A 9 -12.82 11.97 -16.74
N THR A 10 -12.31 12.97 -17.44
CA THR A 10 -11.32 12.80 -18.50
C THR A 10 -10.07 12.13 -17.93
N SER A 11 -9.51 11.18 -18.68
CA SER A 11 -8.47 10.20 -18.28
C SER A 11 -7.20 10.80 -17.66
N THR A 12 -6.98 12.10 -17.81
CA THR A 12 -5.84 12.86 -17.28
C THR A 12 -6.00 13.20 -15.80
N SER A 13 -7.21 13.56 -15.36
CA SER A 13 -7.51 14.01 -13.99
C SER A 13 -7.13 12.99 -12.90
N TYR A 14 -7.27 11.70 -13.18
CA TYR A 14 -6.89 10.63 -12.25
C TYR A 14 -5.39 10.32 -12.24
N SER A 15 -4.63 10.82 -13.22
CA SER A 15 -3.19 10.55 -13.33
C SER A 15 -2.41 11.20 -12.19
N GLN A 16 -2.69 12.47 -11.85
CA GLN A 16 -2.05 13.14 -10.71
C GLN A 16 -2.41 12.50 -9.38
N LEU A 17 -3.71 12.23 -9.15
CA LEU A 17 -4.16 11.52 -7.95
C LEU A 17 -3.44 10.16 -7.81
N SER A 18 -3.31 9.41 -8.91
CA SER A 18 -2.60 8.12 -8.90
C SER A 18 -1.10 8.26 -8.63
N ALA A 19 -0.46 9.32 -9.15
CA ALA A 19 0.94 9.61 -8.90
C ALA A 19 1.17 9.97 -7.42
N THR A 20 0.30 10.79 -6.84
CA THR A 20 0.33 11.15 -5.42
C THR A 20 0.14 9.94 -4.51
N LEU A 21 -0.80 9.04 -4.83
CA LEU A 21 -0.98 7.82 -4.06
C LEU A 21 0.24 6.90 -4.13
N ARG A 22 0.89 6.77 -5.29
CA ARG A 22 2.16 6.03 -5.41
C ARG A 22 3.28 6.66 -4.61
N GLU A 23 3.37 7.98 -4.62
CA GLU A 23 4.39 8.69 -3.87
C GLU A 23 4.17 8.57 -2.36
N PHE A 24 2.92 8.58 -1.91
CA PHE A 24 2.56 8.22 -0.54
C PHE A 24 2.95 6.77 -0.20
N GLU A 25 2.67 5.81 -1.09
CA GLU A 25 3.09 4.41 -0.89
C GLU A 25 4.61 4.26 -0.74
N ASN A 26 5.39 5.07 -1.46
CA ASN A 26 6.85 5.09 -1.35
C ASN A 26 7.37 5.66 -0.02
N LEU A 27 6.55 6.43 0.72
CA LEU A 27 6.90 6.90 2.07
C LEU A 27 6.67 5.81 3.13
N LEU A 28 5.87 4.79 2.82
CA LEU A 28 5.62 3.69 3.74
C LEU A 28 6.81 2.72 3.74
N PRO A 29 7.10 2.06 4.88
CA PRO A 29 8.14 1.05 4.92
C PRO A 29 7.82 -0.08 3.92
N SER A 30 8.83 -0.45 3.12
CA SER A 30 8.74 -1.62 2.25
C SER A 30 8.77 -2.89 3.09
N CYS A 31 7.96 -3.86 2.68
CA CYS A 31 7.94 -5.23 3.22
C CYS A 31 8.36 -6.25 2.16
N ASP A 32 9.05 -5.80 1.10
CA ASP A 32 9.45 -6.66 -0.02
C ASP A 32 10.50 -7.68 0.41
N GLU A 33 11.37 -7.34 1.37
CA GLU A 33 12.37 -8.27 1.90
C GLU A 33 11.69 -9.41 2.67
N GLU A 34 10.79 -9.11 3.60
CA GLU A 34 10.04 -10.12 4.35
C GLU A 34 9.08 -10.91 3.45
N ARG A 35 8.55 -10.28 2.39
CA ARG A 35 7.78 -11.01 1.36
C ARG A 35 8.67 -12.01 0.62
N ASN A 36 9.86 -11.58 0.21
CA ASN A 36 10.81 -12.42 -0.50
C ASN A 36 11.26 -13.59 0.36
N THR A 37 11.44 -13.42 1.67
CA THR A 37 11.79 -14.54 2.57
C THR A 37 10.66 -15.56 2.70
N VAL A 38 9.40 -15.11 2.77
CA VAL A 38 8.22 -16.00 2.72
C VAL A 38 8.18 -16.78 1.41
N ASP A 39 8.41 -16.11 0.28
CA ASP A 39 8.39 -16.75 -1.04
C ASP A 39 9.55 -17.74 -1.20
N GLN A 40 10.75 -17.39 -0.74
CA GLN A 40 11.90 -18.30 -0.71
C GLN A 40 11.64 -19.52 0.15
N CYS A 41 11.03 -19.35 1.33
CA CYS A 41 10.66 -20.49 2.16
C CYS A 41 9.63 -21.38 1.44
N ARG A 42 8.60 -20.81 0.83
CA ARG A 42 7.59 -21.57 0.06
C ARG A 42 8.22 -22.37 -1.08
N VAL A 43 9.10 -21.75 -1.86
CA VAL A 43 9.82 -22.41 -2.96
C VAL A 43 10.74 -23.51 -2.43
N GLY A 44 11.51 -23.23 -1.37
CA GLY A 44 12.38 -24.20 -0.72
C GLY A 44 11.62 -25.41 -0.18
N LYS A 45 10.44 -25.21 0.40
CA LYS A 45 9.56 -26.29 0.87
C LYS A 45 8.95 -27.07 -0.29
N ALA A 46 8.48 -26.39 -1.33
CA ALA A 46 7.93 -27.04 -2.53
C ALA A 46 8.97 -27.93 -3.21
N ASN A 47 10.23 -27.49 -3.27
CA ASN A 47 11.34 -28.20 -3.90
C ASN A 47 12.12 -29.13 -2.95
N ALA A 48 11.66 -29.27 -1.71
CA ALA A 48 12.38 -30.09 -0.73
C ALA A 48 12.38 -31.57 -1.13
N SER A 49 13.52 -32.22 -0.89
CA SER A 49 13.72 -33.64 -1.15
C SER A 49 12.76 -34.51 -0.32
N TYR A 50 12.49 -35.72 -0.79
CA TYR A 50 11.65 -36.68 -0.08
C TYR A 50 12.14 -36.97 1.34
N ALA A 51 13.46 -37.04 1.54
CA ALA A 51 14.08 -37.20 2.85
C ALA A 51 13.78 -36.02 3.80
N ALA A 52 13.81 -34.79 3.30
CA ALA A 52 13.46 -33.61 4.09
C ALA A 52 11.97 -33.60 4.47
N ARG A 53 11.08 -33.98 3.54
CA ARG A 53 9.64 -34.11 3.80
C ARG A 53 9.32 -35.19 4.83
N LEU A 54 9.99 -36.34 4.75
CA LEU A 54 9.89 -37.40 5.76
C LEU A 54 10.42 -36.95 7.12
N GLY A 55 11.54 -36.21 7.15
CA GLY A 55 12.05 -35.58 8.37
C GLY A 55 10.97 -34.74 9.05
N TRP A 56 10.28 -33.88 8.30
CA TRP A 56 9.19 -33.06 8.84
C TRP A 56 7.99 -33.88 9.31
N MET A 57 7.59 -34.91 8.56
CA MET A 57 6.49 -35.81 8.96
C MET A 57 6.80 -36.56 10.27
N MET A 58 8.08 -36.82 10.54
CA MET A 58 8.56 -37.46 11.77
C MET A 58 8.87 -36.44 12.90
N GLY A 59 8.56 -35.15 12.71
CA GLY A 59 8.80 -34.10 13.71
C GLY A 59 10.24 -33.60 13.76
N LEU A 60 11.10 -34.01 12.82
CA LEU A 60 12.48 -33.55 12.69
C LEU A 60 12.53 -32.35 11.73
N GLY A 61 12.40 -31.14 12.29
CA GLY A 61 12.50 -29.86 11.58
C GLY A 61 11.16 -29.12 11.41
N SER A 62 11.22 -27.82 11.06
CA SER A 62 10.00 -27.01 10.86
C SER A 62 9.29 -27.41 9.56
N ALA A 63 8.01 -27.78 9.62
CA ALA A 63 7.22 -28.13 8.43
C ALA A 63 6.65 -26.91 7.68
N SER A 64 6.83 -25.70 8.22
CA SER A 64 6.10 -24.51 7.78
C SER A 64 6.98 -23.27 7.67
N CYS A 65 6.48 -22.26 6.96
CA CYS A 65 7.07 -20.93 6.80
C CYS A 65 6.45 -19.92 7.78
N VAL A 66 6.14 -20.37 9.01
CA VAL A 66 5.37 -19.57 9.98
C VAL A 66 6.18 -18.40 10.51
N ASP A 67 7.48 -18.55 10.69
CA ASP A 67 8.31 -17.49 11.25
C ASP A 67 8.60 -16.39 10.22
N GLU A 68 8.78 -16.75 8.95
CA GLU A 68 8.85 -15.80 7.83
C GLU A 68 7.50 -15.07 7.68
N ALA A 69 6.38 -15.79 7.79
CA ALA A 69 5.05 -15.18 7.73
C ALA A 69 4.80 -14.19 8.89
N LYS A 70 5.26 -14.50 10.11
CA LYS A 70 5.20 -13.57 11.24
C LYS A 70 6.04 -12.32 11.01
N ALA A 71 7.23 -12.47 10.44
CA ALA A 71 8.08 -11.31 10.12
C ALA A 71 7.40 -10.41 9.08
N TYR A 72 6.80 -11.00 8.05
CA TYR A 72 6.03 -10.27 7.05
C TYR A 72 4.81 -9.56 7.66
N ASP A 73 4.05 -10.24 8.52
CA ASP A 73 2.90 -9.65 9.20
C ASP A 73 3.29 -8.50 10.15
N ALA A 74 4.41 -8.64 10.86
CA ALA A 74 4.97 -7.56 11.67
C ALA A 74 5.38 -6.35 10.81
N CYS A 75 5.93 -6.58 9.60
CA CYS A 75 6.20 -5.50 8.66
C CYS A 75 4.91 -4.81 8.18
N LEU A 76 3.88 -5.57 7.79
CA LEU A 76 2.59 -5.03 7.38
C LEU A 76 1.95 -4.19 8.50
N THR A 77 2.06 -4.67 9.74
CA THR A 77 1.59 -3.91 10.92
C THR A 77 2.33 -2.59 11.07
N ARG A 78 3.67 -2.58 10.94
CA ARG A 78 4.46 -1.33 10.95
C ARG A 78 4.04 -0.39 9.82
N ARG A 79 3.86 -0.92 8.61
CA ARG A 79 3.40 -0.17 7.44
C ARG A 79 2.05 0.49 7.68
N ASN A 80 1.10 -0.25 8.24
CA ASN A 80 -0.23 0.27 8.58
C ASN A 80 -0.14 1.35 9.65
N ASN A 81 0.65 1.14 10.71
CA ASN A 81 0.83 2.14 11.76
C ASN A 81 1.43 3.45 11.23
N VAL A 82 2.41 3.38 10.33
CA VAL A 82 2.99 4.57 9.68
C VAL A 82 1.95 5.26 8.80
N SER A 83 1.18 4.49 8.02
CA SER A 83 0.10 5.04 7.20
C SER A 83 -0.96 5.75 8.05
N GLU A 84 -1.43 5.12 9.13
CA GLU A 84 -2.38 5.72 10.07
C GLU A 84 -1.81 6.96 10.76
N HIS A 85 -0.53 6.95 11.13
CA HIS A 85 0.14 8.12 11.71
C HIS A 85 0.12 9.31 10.74
N ILE A 86 0.50 9.07 9.48
CA ILE A 86 0.50 10.10 8.46
C ILE A 86 -0.92 10.62 8.22
N LEU A 87 -1.91 9.74 8.06
CA LEU A 87 -3.30 10.14 7.83
C LEU A 87 -3.90 10.91 9.01
N SER A 88 -3.56 10.51 10.23
CA SER A 88 -3.98 11.22 11.45
C SER A 88 -3.43 12.65 11.49
N LYS A 89 -2.17 12.87 11.04
CA LYS A 89 -1.54 14.19 11.03
C LYS A 89 -1.91 15.07 9.83
N CYS A 90 -2.01 14.48 8.64
CA CYS A 90 -1.97 15.22 7.37
C CYS A 90 -3.31 15.28 6.62
N GLY A 91 -4.29 14.47 7.04
CA GLY A 91 -5.58 14.45 6.39
C GLY A 91 -6.29 13.15 6.70
N LYS A 92 -7.43 13.25 7.39
CA LYS A 92 -8.14 12.14 8.03
C LYS A 92 -8.29 10.87 7.18
N SER A 93 -8.35 10.97 5.83
CA SER A 93 -8.35 9.80 4.94
C SER A 93 -7.97 10.14 3.48
N HIS A 94 -7.48 9.14 2.73
CA HIS A 94 -7.33 9.21 1.27
C HIS A 94 -8.64 9.56 0.55
N VAL A 95 -9.78 9.09 1.07
CA VAL A 95 -11.11 9.35 0.49
C VAL A 95 -11.46 10.83 0.59
N THR A 96 -11.16 11.46 1.73
CA THR A 96 -11.40 12.90 1.93
C THR A 96 -10.54 13.75 1.00
N MET A 97 -9.26 13.38 0.83
CA MET A 97 -8.36 14.05 -0.11
C MET A 97 -8.84 13.90 -1.56
N ALA A 98 -9.15 12.67 -2.00
CA ALA A 98 -9.66 12.41 -3.35
C ALA A 98 -10.97 13.15 -3.62
N SER A 99 -11.86 13.24 -2.62
CA SER A 99 -13.12 13.99 -2.73
C SER A 99 -12.87 15.49 -2.90
N LYS A 100 -11.94 16.09 -2.14
CA LYS A 100 -11.56 17.50 -2.30
C LYS A 100 -10.95 17.78 -3.66
N TYR A 101 -10.08 16.89 -4.13
CA TYR A 101 -9.47 17.01 -5.45
C TYR A 101 -10.52 16.91 -6.57
N ALA A 102 -11.41 15.91 -6.50
CA ALA A 102 -12.49 15.74 -7.46
C ALA A 102 -13.47 16.93 -7.46
N GLN A 103 -13.78 17.49 -6.29
CA GLN A 103 -14.61 18.68 -6.17
C GLN A 103 -13.94 19.89 -6.84
N CYS A 104 -12.65 20.12 -6.57
CA CYS A 104 -11.90 21.19 -7.21
C CYS A 104 -11.89 21.05 -8.74
N MET A 105 -11.66 19.83 -9.24
CA MET A 105 -11.68 19.54 -10.68
C MET A 105 -13.06 19.83 -11.29
N HIS A 106 -14.14 19.50 -10.58
CA HIS A 106 -15.50 19.83 -11.02
C HIS A 106 -15.74 21.35 -11.07
N GLU A 107 -15.29 22.09 -10.06
CA GLU A 107 -15.47 23.55 -9.95
C GLU A 107 -14.61 24.34 -10.96
N HIS A 108 -13.47 23.79 -11.37
CA HIS A 108 -12.53 24.44 -12.28
C HIS A 108 -12.45 23.83 -13.68
N GLY A 109 -13.37 22.93 -14.04
CA GLY A 109 -13.47 22.37 -15.39
C GLY A 109 -12.28 21.49 -15.78
N ASP A 110 -11.88 20.58 -14.89
CA ASP A 110 -10.73 19.68 -15.03
C ASP A 110 -9.36 20.39 -15.15
N ASP A 111 -9.24 21.61 -14.63
CA ASP A 111 -7.98 22.35 -14.57
C ASP A 111 -7.07 21.82 -13.44
N GLU A 112 -6.25 20.82 -13.78
CA GLU A 112 -5.33 20.17 -12.85
C GLU A 112 -4.37 21.14 -12.16
N ALA A 113 -3.94 22.22 -12.83
CA ALA A 113 -2.96 23.16 -12.28
C ALA A 113 -3.51 23.90 -11.05
N LYS A 114 -4.82 24.16 -11.01
CA LYS A 114 -5.49 24.79 -9.86
C LYS A 114 -5.74 23.83 -8.71
N CYS A 115 -5.88 22.53 -9.00
CA CYS A 115 -6.22 21.51 -8.01
C CYS A 115 -5.00 20.72 -7.50
N ALA A 116 -3.87 20.79 -8.22
CA ALA A 116 -2.59 20.19 -7.82
C ALA A 116 -2.13 20.58 -6.40
N PRO A 117 -2.29 21.83 -5.91
CA PRO A 117 -1.90 22.19 -4.55
C PRO A 117 -2.52 21.32 -3.46
N ILE A 118 -3.76 20.84 -3.65
CA ILE A 118 -4.44 19.96 -2.69
C ILE A 118 -3.67 18.64 -2.50
N LEU A 119 -3.12 18.09 -3.59
CA LEU A 119 -2.34 16.85 -3.58
C LEU A 119 -0.92 17.11 -3.05
N THR A 120 -0.32 18.24 -3.42
CA THR A 120 1.03 18.63 -2.96
C THR A 120 1.07 18.90 -1.46
N GLU A 121 0.10 19.64 -0.91
CA GLU A 121 0.00 19.90 0.53
C GLU A 121 -0.12 18.60 1.35
N PHE A 122 -0.91 17.64 0.84
CA PHE A 122 -1.02 16.33 1.46
C PHE A 122 0.32 15.58 1.45
N LEU A 123 1.02 15.55 0.31
CA LEU A 123 2.31 14.88 0.19
C LEU A 123 3.41 15.51 1.04
N ASP A 124 3.48 16.84 1.09
CA ASP A 124 4.50 17.54 1.88
C ASP A 124 4.30 17.33 3.38
N CYS A 125 3.05 17.31 3.83
CA CYS A 125 2.75 16.88 5.18
C CYS A 125 3.12 15.40 5.38
N ALA A 126 2.76 14.52 4.44
CA ALA A 126 3.06 13.09 4.54
C ALA A 126 4.55 12.81 4.66
N ARG A 127 5.38 13.49 3.88
CA ARG A 127 6.85 13.44 3.97
C ARG A 127 7.35 13.88 5.34
N SER A 128 6.77 14.93 5.88
CA SER A 128 7.12 15.47 7.21
C SER A 128 6.68 14.54 8.35
N ALA A 129 5.59 13.80 8.19
CA ALA A 129 5.08 12.86 9.18
C ALA A 129 5.72 11.46 9.09
N ALA A 130 6.32 11.13 7.95
CA ALA A 130 7.08 9.90 7.73
C ALA A 130 8.55 9.98 8.19
N ALA A 131 9.09 11.21 8.35
CA ALA A 131 10.43 11.50 8.85
C ALA A 131 10.53 11.36 10.38
#